data_AF-U2DW34-F1
#
_entry.id   AF-U2DW34-F1
#
_cell.length_a   1.000
_cell.length_b   1.000
_cell.length_c   1.000
_cell.angle_alpha   90.00
_cell.angle_beta   90.00
_cell.angle_gamma   90.00
#
_symmetry.space_group_name_H-M   'P 1'
#
loop_
_entity.id
_entity.type
_entity.pdbx_description
1 polymer ?
#
loop_
_entity_poly.entity_id
_entity_poly.type
_entity_poly.pdbx_seq_one_letter_code
_entity_poly.pdbx_strand_id
1 'polypeptide(L)' 'MYELNNVTKQRTAKGADTVFAQEKKFLQPTRIMMDVGVTKTSKDDKYSLIYVKSNYYSVPDYLFGNELMLKSIQ' A
#
# COMPACT_ATOMS: atom_id res chain seq x y z
N MET A 1 7.38 40.62 -34.92
CA MET A 1 7.72 39.20 -35.06
C MET A 1 7.93 38.65 -33.66
N TYR A 2 6.97 37.90 -33.11
CA TYR A 2 7.07 37.36 -31.75
C TYR A 2 7.71 35.97 -31.81
N GLU A 3 8.94 35.83 -31.35
CA GLU A 3 9.63 34.55 -31.16
C GLU A 3 9.05 33.82 -29.95
N LEU A 4 7.85 33.27 -30.10
CA LEU A 4 7.26 32.36 -29.12
C LEU A 4 7.72 30.93 -29.45
N ASN A 5 8.33 30.26 -28.47
CA ASN A 5 8.55 28.80 -28.37
C ASN A 5 9.96 28.22 -28.65
N ASN A 6 11.04 28.98 -28.43
CA ASN A 6 12.39 28.37 -28.34
C ASN A 6 12.80 27.99 -26.90
N VAL A 7 11.84 27.76 -26.00
CA VAL A 7 12.16 27.30 -24.65
C VAL A 7 12.29 25.78 -24.68
N THR A 8 13.52 25.29 -24.55
CA THR A 8 13.83 23.87 -24.38
C THR A 8 13.01 23.33 -23.21
N LYS A 9 11.95 22.56 -23.49
CA LYS A 9 11.03 22.03 -22.46
C LYS A 9 11.70 21.06 -21.48
N GLN A 10 12.94 20.66 -21.74
CA GLN A 10 13.73 19.79 -20.89
C GLN A 10 15.11 20.41 -20.63
N ARG A 11 15.45 20.59 -19.35
CA ARG A 11 16.77 21.05 -18.90
C ARG A 11 17.88 20.00 -19.10
N THR A 12 17.53 18.77 -19.47
CA THR A 12 18.43 17.63 -19.63
C THR A 12 18.12 16.88 -20.91
N ALA A 13 19.15 16.46 -21.65
CA ALA A 13 19.02 15.71 -22.92
C ALA A 13 18.53 14.24 -22.74
N LYS A 14 17.92 13.92 -21.61
CA LYS A 14 17.51 12.57 -21.22
C LYS A 14 15.99 12.45 -21.30
N GLY A 15 15.52 11.36 -21.91
CA GLY A 15 14.09 11.08 -22.04
C GLY A 15 13.42 10.87 -20.68
N ALA A 16 12.11 11.18 -20.59
CA ALA A 16 11.33 11.11 -19.36
C ALA A 16 11.45 9.75 -18.64
N ASP A 17 11.42 8.66 -19.40
CA ASP A 17 11.52 7.30 -18.86
C ASP A 17 12.87 7.02 -18.19
N THR A 18 13.95 7.57 -18.75
CA THR A 18 15.31 7.38 -18.21
C THR A 18 15.51 8.15 -16.92
N VAL A 19 14.89 9.34 -16.79
CA VAL A 19 14.92 10.14 -15.56
C VAL A 19 14.04 9.49 -14.50
N PHE A 20 12.85 9.04 -14.87
CA PHE A 20 11.94 8.34 -13.97
C PHE A 20 12.57 7.05 -13.39
N ALA A 21 13.27 6.27 -14.19
CA ALA A 21 13.97 5.07 -13.71
C ALA A 21 15.09 5.39 -12.71
N GLN A 22 15.76 6.53 -12.86
CA GLN A 22 16.78 7.00 -11.91
C GLN A 22 16.15 7.48 -10.59
N GLU A 23 15.05 8.22 -10.68
CA GLU A 23 14.34 8.79 -9.52
C GLU A 23 13.52 7.74 -8.74
N LYS A 24 13.07 6.67 -9.42
CA LYS A 24 12.32 5.56 -8.82
C LYS A 24 13.03 4.89 -7.64
N LYS A 25 14.37 4.87 -7.62
CA LYS A 25 15.14 4.32 -6.50
C LYS A 25 15.03 5.15 -5.22
N PHE A 26 14.68 6.44 -5.34
CA PHE A 26 14.54 7.36 -4.22
C PHE A 26 13.07 7.56 -3.80
N LEU A 27 12.12 7.07 -4.62
CA LEU A 27 10.71 7.06 -4.29
C LEU A 27 10.45 6.05 -3.17
N GLN A 28 9.84 6.52 -2.08
CA GLN A 28 9.35 5.62 -1.04
C GLN A 28 8.19 4.77 -1.61
N PRO A 29 8.03 3.52 -1.15
CA PRO A 29 6.88 2.71 -1.53
C PRO A 29 5.59 3.48 -1.25
N THR A 30 4.69 3.53 -2.24
CA THR A 30 3.39 4.17 -2.08
C THR A 30 2.66 3.50 -0.90
N ARG A 31 2.50 4.25 0.19
CA ARG A 31 1.67 3.83 1.31
C ARG A 31 0.23 3.99 0.86
N ILE A 32 -0.45 2.87 0.62
CA ILE A 32 -1.89 2.88 0.42
C ILE A 32 -2.49 3.33 1.76
N MET A 33 -3.10 4.52 1.79
CA MET A 33 -3.91 4.93 2.93
C MET A 33 -5.11 4.01 2.97
N MET A 34 -5.00 2.94 3.75
CA MET A 34 -6.15 2.13 4.09
C MET A 34 -6.89 2.90 5.18
N ASP A 35 -8.04 3.50 4.86
CA ASP A 35 -8.99 3.99 5.86
C ASP A 35 -9.61 2.77 6.55
N VAL A 36 -8.84 2.18 7.47
CA VAL A 36 -9.23 0.98 8.20
C VAL A 36 -9.49 1.31 9.66
N GLY A 37 -10.75 1.18 10.06
CA GLY A 37 -11.17 1.25 11.45
C GLY A 37 -10.75 -0.01 12.21
N VAL A 38 -10.18 0.16 13.41
CA VAL A 38 -9.94 -0.97 14.33
C VAL A 38 -11.30 -1.49 14.78
N THR A 39 -11.62 -2.72 14.39
CA THR A 39 -12.98 -3.25 14.54
C THR A 39 -13.10 -4.16 15.76
N LYS A 40 -12.09 -5.00 16.05
CA LYS A 40 -12.14 -5.91 17.21
C LYS A 40 -10.80 -6.58 17.48
N THR A 41 -10.53 -6.90 18.75
CA THR A 41 -9.53 -7.90 19.14
C THR A 41 -10.18 -9.28 19.16
N SER A 42 -9.65 -10.24 18.43
CA SER A 42 -10.15 -11.62 18.38
C SER A 42 -9.05 -12.60 18.69
N LYS A 43 -9.37 -13.63 19.47
CA LYS A 43 -8.54 -14.82 19.63
C LYS A 43 -8.97 -15.85 18.60
N ASP A 44 -8.00 -16.50 18.00
CA ASP A 44 -8.17 -17.61 17.07
C ASP A 44 -8.64 -18.89 17.80
N ASP A 45 -9.41 -19.71 17.09
CA ASP A 45 -9.85 -21.03 17.57
C ASP A 45 -8.77 -22.11 17.30
N LYS A 46 -8.94 -23.32 17.85
CA LYS A 46 -8.02 -24.48 17.71
C LYS A 46 -7.67 -24.83 16.26
N TYR A 47 -8.48 -24.39 15.31
CA TYR A 47 -8.30 -24.62 13.87
C TYR A 47 -7.66 -23.43 13.14
N SER A 48 -7.08 -22.47 13.85
CA SER A 48 -6.53 -21.23 13.28
C SER A 48 -7.59 -20.47 12.48
N LEU A 49 -8.82 -20.38 13.00
CA LEU A 49 -9.93 -19.68 12.36
C LEU A 49 -10.39 -18.51 13.23
N ILE A 50 -10.78 -17.42 12.57
CA ILE A 50 -11.46 -16.28 13.21
C ILE A 50 -12.84 -16.08 12.59
N TYR A 51 -13.82 -15.78 13.44
CA TYR A 51 -15.18 -15.50 13.00
C TYR A 51 -15.44 -14.00 12.92
N VAL A 52 -15.71 -13.50 11.72
CA VAL A 52 -15.91 -12.07 11.44
C VAL A 52 -17.12 -11.91 10.52
N LYS A 53 -18.10 -11.08 10.93
CA LYS A 53 -19.32 -10.75 10.16
C LYS A 53 -19.96 -11.97 9.49
N SER A 54 -20.15 -13.04 10.27
CA SER A 54 -20.75 -14.30 9.84
C SER A 54 -19.92 -15.22 8.94
N ASN A 55 -18.66 -14.90 8.69
CA ASN A 55 -17.72 -15.75 7.94
C ASN A 55 -16.53 -16.19 8.79
N TYR A 56 -15.94 -17.32 8.43
CA TYR A 56 -14.68 -17.79 8.99
C TYR A 56 -13.52 -17.45 8.06
N TYR A 57 -12.45 -16.90 8.63
CA TYR A 57 -11.20 -16.61 7.91
C TYR A 57 -10.06 -17.40 8.54
N SER A 58 -9.19 -17.93 7.67
CA SER A 58 -7.97 -18.63 8.07
C SER A 58 -6.94 -17.65 8.62
N VAL A 59 -6.39 -17.98 9.79
CA VAL A 59 -5.27 -17.32 10.42
C VAL A 59 -4.00 -18.07 10.05
N PRO A 60 -2.98 -17.38 9.52
CA PRO A 60 -1.67 -17.98 9.28
C PRO A 60 -1.01 -18.52 10.56
N ASP A 61 -0.27 -19.62 10.45
CA ASP A 61 0.32 -20.33 11.61
C ASP A 61 1.21 -19.46 12.50
N TYR A 62 1.90 -18.47 11.95
CA TYR A 62 2.76 -17.54 12.71
C TYR A 62 1.98 -16.56 13.60
N LEU A 63 0.66 -16.47 13.40
CA LEU A 63 -0.26 -15.66 14.19
C LEU A 63 -1.08 -16.50 15.18
N PHE A 64 -0.93 -17.82 15.15
CA PHE A 64 -1.69 -18.73 16.00
C PHE A 64 -1.39 -18.50 17.49
N GLY A 65 -2.44 -18.42 18.31
CA GLY A 65 -2.35 -18.22 19.76
C GLY A 65 -2.06 -16.78 20.22
N ASN A 66 -1.88 -15.84 19.29
CA ASN A 66 -1.70 -14.42 19.59
C ASN A 66 -3.04 -13.67 19.52
N GLU A 67 -3.15 -12.55 20.24
CA GLU A 67 -4.30 -11.65 20.07
C GLU A 67 -4.23 -10.94 18.72
N LEU A 68 -5.28 -11.09 17.89
CA LEU A 68 -5.35 -10.52 16.55
C LEU A 68 -6.16 -9.24 16.55
N MET A 69 -5.60 -8.18 15.98
CA MET A 69 -6.31 -6.93 15.73
C MET A 69 -6.93 -6.95 14.34
N LEU A 70 -8.26 -7.01 14.29
CA LEU A 70 -9.02 -6.94 13.04
C LEU A 70 -9.27 -5.49 12.65
N LYS A 71 -8.94 -5.20 11.39
CA LYS A 71 -9.12 -3.90 10.76
C LYS A 71 -10.13 -4.06 9.64
N SER A 72 -11.26 -3.37 9.71
CA SER A 72 -12.23 -3.32 8.60
C SER A 72 -12.11 -2.00 7.87
N ILE A 73 -12.22 -2.07 6.55
CA ILE A 73 -12.35 -0.88 5.70
C ILE A 73 -13.76 -0.34 5.94
N GLN A 74 -13.86 0.95 6.28
CA GLN A 74 -15.14 1.62 6.52
C GLN A 74 -15.82 2.02 5.22
#